data_AF-A0A521WMK0-F1
#
_entry.id   AF-A0A521WMK0-F1
#
_cell.length_a   1.000
_cell.length_b   1.000
_cell.length_c   1.000
_cell.angle_alpha   90.00
_cell.angle_beta   90.00
_cell.angle_gamma   90.00
#
_symmetry.space_group_name_H-M   'P 1'
#
loop_
_entity.id
_entity.type
_entity.pdbx_description
1 polymer ?
#
loop_
_entity_poly.entity_id
_entity_poly.type
_entity_poly.pdbx_seq_one_letter_code
_entity_poly.pdbx_strand_id
1 'polypeptide(L)'
;MNPFTPSPLELETFLTPQRVTILQIISIAIALSPLSFLFVIVILTSGSVPDEITNTQHLETLQSLSLVTVALCMASYSLLPVIPKILSRKNEPQRDLSERLNDAAELEKVFKAYLSKHVVTLAMFEFPAIFGMVVCLIGAMNGVLSSNPLYWYNIIPAGILLVYVALTFPTKERILTTIRQRFH
;
A
#
# COMPACT_ATOMS: atom_id res chain seq x y z
N MET A 1 31.32 5.32 9.88
CA MET A 1 30.58 5.93 11.01
C MET A 1 29.98 7.23 10.53
N ASN A 2 28.65 7.36 10.54
CA ASN A 2 27.99 8.61 10.20
C ASN A 2 28.18 9.57 11.39
N PRO A 3 28.78 10.76 11.20
CA PRO A 3 29.07 11.68 12.30
C PRO A 3 27.83 12.39 12.85
N PHE A 4 26.65 12.13 12.27
CA PHE A 4 25.38 12.74 12.67
C PHE A 4 24.45 11.67 13.24
N THR A 5 24.31 11.64 14.56
CA THR A 5 23.28 10.89 15.28
C THR A 5 22.44 11.91 16.05
N PRO A 6 21.25 12.30 15.55
CA PRO A 6 20.42 13.30 16.21
C PRO A 6 20.06 12.85 17.62
N SER A 7 20.01 13.79 18.56
CA SER A 7 19.63 13.45 19.93
C SER A 7 18.16 12.95 19.97
N PRO A 8 17.78 12.06 20.90
CA PRO A 8 16.40 11.61 21.01
C PRO A 8 15.39 12.76 21.11
N LEU A 9 15.77 13.85 21.79
CA LEU A 9 14.93 15.03 22.00
C LEU A 9 14.76 15.86 20.73
N GLU A 10 15.81 16.00 19.91
CA GLU A 10 15.72 16.63 18.58
C GLU A 10 14.77 15.86 17.67
N LEU A 11 14.88 14.53 17.66
CA LEU A 11 14.05 13.68 16.82
C LEU A 11 12.56 13.74 17.24
N GLU A 12 12.30 13.77 18.55
CA GLU A 12 10.94 13.95 19.09
C GLU A 12 10.34 15.31 18.78
N THR A 13 11.15 16.38 18.83
CA THR A 13 10.74 17.74 18.49
C THR A 13 10.47 17.87 16.98
N PHE A 14 11.28 17.21 16.16
CA PHE A 14 11.15 17.20 14.71
C PHE A 14 9.89 16.46 14.22
N LEU A 15 9.51 15.37 14.87
CA LEU A 15 8.29 14.61 14.56
C LEU A 15 7.06 15.26 15.21
N THR A 16 6.63 16.38 14.62
CA THR A 16 5.40 17.06 15.00
C THR A 16 4.19 16.15 14.79
N PRO A 17 3.13 16.25 15.64
CA PRO A 17 1.91 15.46 15.48
C PRO A 17 1.32 15.56 14.06
N GLN A 18 1.38 16.74 13.45
CA GLN A 18 0.89 17.00 12.10
C GLN A 18 1.55 16.10 11.03
N ARG A 19 2.87 15.88 11.13
CA ARG A 19 3.60 15.02 10.17
C ARG A 19 3.20 13.55 10.28
N VAL A 20 2.95 13.08 11.50
CA VAL A 20 2.46 11.72 11.76
C VAL A 20 1.03 11.57 11.23
N THR A 21 0.17 12.57 11.48
CA THR A 21 -1.21 12.58 11.00
C THR A 21 -1.30 12.50 9.47
N ILE A 22 -0.43 13.17 8.73
CA ILE A 22 -0.40 13.07 7.25
C ILE A 22 -0.18 11.62 6.79
N LEU A 23 0.78 10.91 7.38
CA LEU A 23 1.05 9.49 7.08
C LEU A 23 -0.14 8.59 7.44
N GLN A 24 -0.80 8.87 8.57
CA GLN A 24 -1.98 8.14 9.02
C GLN A 24 -3.16 8.34 8.06
N ILE A 25 -3.44 9.58 7.64
CA ILE A 25 -4.49 9.91 6.67
C ILE A 25 -4.25 9.16 5.36
N ILE A 26 -3.02 9.18 4.83
CA ILE A 26 -2.70 8.46 3.60
C ILE A 26 -2.95 6.95 3.76
N SER A 27 -2.50 6.36 4.87
CA SER A 27 -2.67 4.92 5.12
C SER A 27 -4.14 4.53 5.28
N ILE A 28 -4.94 5.36 5.96
CA ILE A 28 -6.39 5.15 6.11
C ILE A 28 -7.09 5.31 4.77
N ALA A 29 -6.76 6.35 3.98
CA ALA A 29 -7.38 6.58 2.68
C ALA A 29 -7.15 5.40 1.72
N ILE A 30 -5.92 4.88 1.68
CA ILE A 30 -5.57 3.69 0.88
C ILE A 30 -6.28 2.43 1.39
N ALA A 31 -6.44 2.26 2.70
CA ALA A 31 -7.19 1.12 3.25
C ALA A 31 -8.70 1.23 3.02
N LEU A 32 -9.25 2.45 2.96
CA LEU A 32 -10.67 2.68 2.79
C LEU A 32 -11.13 2.39 1.36
N SER A 33 -10.26 2.52 0.35
CA SER A 33 -10.59 2.28 -1.06
C SER A 33 -11.07 0.85 -1.35
N PRO A 34 -10.37 -0.25 -0.97
CA PRO A 34 -10.91 -1.60 -1.16
C PRO A 34 -12.14 -1.88 -0.30
N LEU A 35 -12.27 -1.26 0.89
CA LEU A 35 -13.44 -1.47 1.77
C LEU A 35 -14.72 -0.90 1.16
N SER A 36 -14.64 0.29 0.56
CA SER A 36 -15.79 0.90 -0.12
C SER A 36 -16.20 0.11 -1.37
N PHE A 37 -15.23 -0.40 -2.14
CA PHE A 37 -15.49 -1.31 -3.25
C PHE A 37 -16.16 -2.62 -2.76
N LEU A 38 -15.65 -3.22 -1.69
CA LEU A 38 -16.20 -4.45 -1.13
C LEU A 38 -17.66 -4.27 -0.71
N PHE A 39 -17.97 -3.15 -0.06
CA PHE A 39 -19.33 -2.79 0.32
C PHE A 39 -20.27 -2.74 -0.89
N VAL A 40 -19.86 -2.09 -1.99
CA VAL A 40 -20.65 -2.03 -3.23
C VAL A 40 -20.85 -3.44 -3.82
N ILE A 41 -19.82 -4.26 -3.88
CA ILE A 41 -19.89 -5.63 -4.43
C ILE A 41 -20.86 -6.50 -3.63
N VAL A 42 -20.83 -6.40 -2.30
CA VAL A 42 -21.75 -7.12 -1.41
C VAL A 42 -23.20 -6.70 -1.66
N ILE A 43 -23.46 -5.39 -1.78
CA ILE A 43 -24.81 -4.88 -2.11
C ILE A 43 -25.29 -5.43 -3.45
N LEU A 44 -24.46 -5.34 -4.49
CA LEU A 44 -24.82 -5.80 -5.83
C LEU A 44 -25.11 -7.31 -5.84
N THR A 45 -24.25 -8.11 -5.22
CA THR A 45 -24.39 -9.57 -5.19
C THR A 45 -25.62 -10.01 -4.38
N SER A 46 -25.99 -9.26 -3.34
CA SER A 46 -27.18 -9.56 -2.52
C SER A 46 -28.49 -9.26 -3.25
N GLY A 47 -28.48 -8.34 -4.22
CA GLY A 47 -29.66 -7.98 -5.02
C GLY A 47 -29.80 -8.78 -6.32
N SER A 48 -28.76 -9.50 -6.75
CA SER A 48 -28.76 -10.27 -7.99
C SER A 48 -29.54 -11.57 -7.83
N VAL A 49 -30.58 -11.77 -8.65
CA VAL A 49 -31.20 -13.09 -8.84
C VAL A 49 -30.23 -13.94 -9.65
N PRO A 50 -29.95 -15.19 -9.26
CA PRO A 50 -29.10 -16.07 -10.06
C PRO A 50 -29.74 -16.31 -11.43
N ASP A 51 -29.14 -15.80 -12.50
CA ASP A 51 -29.52 -16.18 -13.86
C ASP A 51 -29.09 -17.63 -14.08
N GLU A 52 -30.07 -18.53 -14.29
CA GLU A 52 -29.84 -19.96 -14.56
C GLU A 52 -28.97 -20.19 -15.81
N ILE A 53 -28.87 -19.20 -16.70
CA ILE A 53 -28.02 -19.26 -17.90
C ILE A 53 -26.80 -18.36 -17.68
N THR A 54 -25.83 -18.85 -16.89
CA THR A 54 -24.52 -18.21 -16.84
C THR A 54 -23.85 -18.36 -18.20
N ASN A 55 -23.75 -17.26 -18.96
CA ASN A 55 -23.10 -17.24 -20.26
C ASN A 55 -21.61 -17.62 -20.11
N THR A 56 -21.18 -18.68 -20.80
CA THR A 56 -19.80 -19.20 -20.76
C THR A 56 -18.76 -18.12 -21.08
N GLN A 57 -19.12 -17.16 -21.92
CA GLN A 57 -18.26 -16.02 -22.27
C GLN A 57 -17.90 -15.13 -21.06
N HIS A 58 -18.81 -14.92 -20.12
CA HIS A 58 -18.54 -14.13 -18.91
C HIS A 58 -17.57 -14.87 -17.97
N LEU A 59 -17.67 -16.21 -17.90
CA LEU A 59 -16.76 -17.04 -17.11
C LEU A 59 -15.33 -16.99 -17.66
N GLU A 60 -15.15 -17.14 -18.98
CA GLU A 60 -13.84 -17.06 -19.63
C GLU A 60 -13.18 -15.69 -19.43
N THR A 61 -13.99 -14.63 -19.51
CA THR A 61 -13.52 -13.25 -19.25
C THR A 61 -13.04 -13.10 -17.80
N LEU A 62 -13.84 -13.53 -16.82
CA LEU A 62 -13.46 -13.44 -15.40
C LEU A 62 -12.27 -14.33 -15.06
N GLN A 63 -12.13 -15.49 -15.68
CA GLN A 63 -10.97 -16.36 -15.52
C GLN A 63 -9.71 -15.66 -16.01
N SER A 64 -9.75 -15.06 -17.19
CA SER A 64 -8.63 -14.30 -17.77
C SER A 64 -8.24 -13.12 -16.88
N LEU A 65 -9.23 -12.36 -16.38
CA LEU A 65 -8.97 -11.26 -15.44
C LEU A 65 -8.43 -11.73 -14.09
N SER A 66 -8.91 -12.87 -13.58
CA SER A 66 -8.38 -13.46 -12.34
C SER A 66 -6.91 -13.86 -12.49
N LEU A 67 -6.53 -14.42 -13.65
CA LEU A 67 -5.13 -14.73 -13.96
C LEU A 67 -4.27 -13.47 -13.99
N VAL A 68 -4.78 -12.38 -14.58
CA VAL A 68 -4.10 -11.07 -14.55
C VAL A 68 -3.91 -10.60 -13.12
N THR A 69 -4.91 -10.73 -12.24
CA THR A 69 -4.79 -10.37 -10.81
C THR A 69 -3.63 -11.10 -10.14
N VAL A 70 -3.50 -12.41 -10.38
CA VAL A 70 -2.39 -13.22 -9.84
C VAL A 70 -1.04 -12.73 -10.39
N ALA A 71 -0.94 -12.48 -11.69
CA ALA A 71 0.27 -11.95 -12.31
C ALA A 71 0.67 -10.59 -11.73
N LEU A 72 -0.30 -9.69 -11.50
CA LEU A 72 -0.08 -8.40 -10.87
C LEU A 72 0.39 -8.55 -9.42
N CYS A 73 -0.18 -9.45 -8.65
CA CYS A 73 0.29 -9.75 -7.29
C CYS A 73 1.75 -10.20 -7.29
N MET A 74 2.08 -11.17 -8.15
CA MET A 74 3.46 -11.67 -8.27
C MET A 74 4.44 -10.56 -8.65
N ALA A 75 4.08 -9.71 -9.62
CA ALA A 75 4.91 -8.60 -10.04
C ALA A 75 5.11 -7.57 -8.91
N SER A 76 4.03 -7.11 -8.27
CA SER A 76 4.10 -6.14 -7.17
C SER A 76 4.94 -6.65 -6.00
N TYR A 77 4.74 -7.90 -5.58
CA TYR A 77 5.46 -8.46 -4.43
C TYR A 77 6.93 -8.76 -4.73
N SER A 78 7.25 -9.13 -5.97
CA SER A 78 8.64 -9.32 -6.40
C SER A 78 9.43 -8.01 -6.47
N LEU A 79 8.76 -6.88 -6.73
CA LEU A 79 9.39 -5.56 -6.79
C LEU A 79 9.58 -4.90 -5.41
N LEU A 80 8.88 -5.38 -4.38
CA LEU A 80 8.94 -4.85 -3.01
C LEU A 80 10.37 -4.73 -2.42
N PRO A 81 11.25 -5.74 -2.53
CA PRO A 81 12.63 -5.61 -2.03
C PRO A 81 13.52 -4.69 -2.89
N VAL A 82 13.12 -4.39 -4.12
CA VAL A 82 13.90 -3.58 -5.08
C VAL A 82 13.64 -2.09 -4.88
N ILE A 83 12.40 -1.72 -4.56
CA ILE A 83 11.96 -0.33 -4.39
C ILE A 83 12.82 0.46 -3.39
N PRO A 84 13.11 -0.03 -2.17
CA PRO A 84 13.94 0.70 -1.23
C PRO A 84 15.35 0.97 -1.76
N LYS A 85 15.90 0.05 -2.56
CA LYS A 85 17.24 0.20 -3.17
C LYS A 85 17.22 1.30 -4.24
N ILE A 86 16.19 1.34 -5.08
CA ILE A 86 16.03 2.37 -6.12
C ILE A 86 15.82 3.75 -5.48
N LEU A 87 14.94 3.85 -4.48
CA LEU A 87 14.63 5.11 -3.80
C LEU A 87 15.80 5.65 -2.98
N SER A 88 16.64 4.76 -2.44
CA SER A 88 17.84 5.18 -1.68
C SER A 88 18.94 5.69 -2.59
N ARG A 89 19.16 5.05 -3.75
CA ARG A 89 20.22 5.42 -4.70
C ARG A 89 20.06 6.83 -5.29
N LYS A 90 18.83 7.28 -5.49
CA LYS A 90 18.55 8.63 -6.02
C LYS A 90 18.76 9.75 -4.99
N ASN A 91 18.87 9.40 -3.71
CA ASN A 91 18.90 10.35 -2.60
C ASN A 91 20.27 10.47 -1.91
N GLU A 92 21.31 9.79 -2.38
CA GLU A 92 22.68 10.07 -1.92
C GLU A 92 23.06 11.48 -2.36
N PRO A 93 23.15 12.46 -1.43
CA PRO A 93 23.69 13.76 -1.79
C PRO A 93 25.17 13.56 -2.13
N GLN A 94 25.63 14.16 -3.23
CA GLN A 94 27.03 14.57 -3.31
C GLN A 94 27.26 15.49 -2.10
N ARG A 95 27.81 14.93 -1.02
CA ARG A 95 28.07 15.63 0.23
C ARG A 95 29.10 16.72 -0.04
N ASP A 96 28.62 17.94 -0.26
CA ASP A 96 29.46 19.11 -0.09
C ASP A 96 29.61 19.37 1.41
N LEU A 97 30.86 19.63 1.84
CA LEU A 97 31.28 19.69 3.24
C LEU A 97 30.53 20.77 4.06
N SER A 98 29.85 21.71 3.38
CA SER A 98 29.10 22.83 3.92
C SER A 98 27.72 22.46 4.49
N GLU A 99 27.18 21.27 4.21
CA GLU A 99 25.84 20.84 4.70
C GLU A 99 25.81 20.42 6.18
N ARG A 100 26.95 20.36 6.87
CA ARG A 100 27.05 19.99 8.29
C ARG A 100 26.39 20.99 9.26
N LEU A 101 25.97 22.15 8.79
CA LEU A 101 25.42 23.21 9.64
C LEU A 101 23.89 23.18 9.77
N ASN A 102 23.19 22.22 9.15
CA ASN A 102 21.73 22.21 9.16
C ASN A 102 21.14 20.82 9.46
N ASP A 103 21.32 20.36 10.69
CA ASP A 103 20.77 19.12 11.27
C ASP A 103 19.27 18.93 10.96
N ALA A 104 18.51 20.03 10.94
CA ALA A 104 17.09 20.04 10.58
C ALA A 104 16.82 19.62 9.12
N ALA A 105 17.69 20.01 8.18
CA ALA A 105 17.56 19.67 6.77
C ALA A 105 17.86 18.18 6.51
N GLU A 106 18.85 17.61 7.22
CA GLU A 106 19.15 16.17 7.13
C GLU A 106 17.99 15.33 7.67
N LEU A 107 17.42 15.72 8.82
CA LEU A 107 16.23 15.08 9.37
C LEU A 107 15.03 15.15 8.41
N GLU A 108 14.81 16.28 7.74
CA GLU A 108 13.77 16.43 6.73
C GLU A 108 13.98 15.53 5.53
N LYS A 109 15.21 15.40 5.05
CA LYS A 109 15.53 14.48 3.97
C LYS A 109 15.27 13.03 4.36
N VAL A 110 15.65 12.62 5.57
CA VAL A 110 15.40 11.27 6.08
C VAL A 110 13.91 10.99 6.21
N PHE A 111 13.13 11.95 6.74
CA PHE A 111 11.68 11.83 6.85
C PHE A 111 10.99 11.77 5.49
N LYS A 112 11.37 12.61 4.53
CA LYS A 112 10.84 12.55 3.15
C LYS A 112 11.13 11.22 2.48
N ALA A 113 12.33 10.66 2.69
CA ALA A 113 12.67 9.33 2.18
C ALA A 113 11.83 8.23 2.84
N TYR A 114 11.57 8.32 4.15
CA TYR A 114 10.67 7.41 4.86
C TYR A 114 9.24 7.49 4.31
N LEU A 115 8.70 8.71 4.18
CA LEU A 115 7.38 8.96 3.61
C LEU A 115 7.26 8.38 2.20
N SER A 116 8.22 8.70 1.32
CA SER A 116 8.23 8.19 -0.06
C SER A 116 8.26 6.66 -0.10
N LYS A 117 9.11 6.03 0.71
CA LYS A 117 9.16 4.57 0.82
C LYS A 117 7.82 4.00 1.27
N HIS A 118 7.20 4.58 2.30
CA HIS A 118 5.91 4.14 2.84
C HIS A 118 4.80 4.21 1.79
N VAL A 119 4.65 5.37 1.13
CA VAL A 119 3.62 5.60 0.11
C VAL A 119 3.81 4.69 -1.10
N VAL A 120 5.04 4.56 -1.62
CA VAL A 120 5.31 3.69 -2.78
C VAL A 120 5.04 2.23 -2.42
N THR A 121 5.40 1.81 -1.19
CA THR A 121 5.11 0.45 -0.73
C THR A 121 3.61 0.19 -0.67
N LEU A 122 2.83 1.11 -0.08
CA LEU A 122 1.37 1.00 -0.05
C LEU A 122 0.76 0.95 -1.46
N ALA A 123 1.23 1.79 -2.39
CA ALA A 123 0.76 1.79 -3.78
C ALA A 123 1.00 0.44 -4.49
N MET A 124 2.10 -0.26 -4.20
CA MET A 124 2.37 -1.59 -4.76
C MET A 124 1.36 -2.65 -4.28
N PHE A 125 0.87 -2.53 -3.05
CA PHE A 125 -0.19 -3.39 -2.51
C PHE A 125 -1.58 -2.96 -3.00
N GLU A 126 -1.81 -1.66 -3.15
CA GLU A 126 -3.09 -1.08 -3.60
C GLU A 126 -3.43 -1.50 -5.03
N PHE A 127 -2.45 -1.51 -5.93
CA PHE A 127 -2.70 -1.82 -7.33
C PHE A 127 -3.36 -3.20 -7.56
N PRO A 128 -2.81 -4.33 -7.10
CA PRO A 128 -3.47 -5.63 -7.23
C PRO A 128 -4.75 -5.74 -6.38
N ALA A 129 -4.83 -5.03 -5.24
CA ALA A 129 -6.05 -4.98 -4.43
C ALA A 129 -7.22 -4.39 -5.21
N ILE A 130 -7.08 -3.18 -5.74
CA ILE A 130 -8.13 -2.52 -6.51
C ILE A 130 -8.46 -3.31 -7.77
N PHE A 131 -7.45 -3.86 -8.47
CA PHE A 131 -7.71 -4.67 -9.65
C PHE A 131 -8.57 -5.91 -9.31
N GLY A 132 -8.23 -6.65 -8.26
CA GLY A 132 -9.03 -7.79 -7.80
C GLY A 132 -10.45 -7.41 -7.40
N MET A 133 -10.63 -6.24 -6.76
CA MET A 133 -11.96 -5.68 -6.46
C MET A 133 -12.75 -5.37 -7.73
N VAL A 134 -12.12 -4.85 -8.78
CA VAL A 134 -12.76 -4.61 -10.09
C VAL A 134 -13.20 -5.93 -10.74
N VAL A 135 -12.39 -7.00 -10.66
CA VAL A 135 -12.78 -8.33 -11.15
C VAL A 135 -14.03 -8.83 -10.42
N CYS A 136 -14.07 -8.69 -9.09
CA CYS A 136 -15.23 -9.06 -8.29
C CYS A 136 -16.46 -8.21 -8.63
N LEU A 137 -16.29 -6.90 -8.86
CA LEU A 137 -17.36 -6.01 -9.29
C LEU A 137 -17.96 -6.45 -10.62
N ILE A 138 -17.13 -6.75 -11.62
CA ILE A 138 -17.59 -7.27 -12.92
C ILE A 138 -18.34 -8.59 -12.72
N GLY A 139 -17.83 -9.50 -11.90
CA GLY A 139 -18.51 -10.77 -11.66
C GLY A 139 -19.82 -10.63 -10.87
N ALA A 140 -19.93 -9.66 -9.97
CA ALA A 140 -21.18 -9.32 -9.30
C ALA A 140 -22.21 -8.77 -10.28
N MET A 141 -21.81 -7.85 -11.17
CA MET A 141 -22.69 -7.27 -12.18
C MET A 141 -23.25 -8.29 -13.16
N ASN A 142 -22.49 -9.36 -13.47
CA ASN A 142 -22.91 -10.43 -14.36
C ASN A 142 -23.55 -11.63 -13.62
N GLY A 143 -23.81 -11.54 -12.31
CA GLY A 143 -24.38 -12.63 -11.51
C GLY A 143 -23.45 -13.83 -11.29
N VAL A 144 -22.22 -13.81 -11.82
CA VAL A 144 -21.25 -14.91 -11.76
C VAL A 144 -20.75 -15.14 -10.34
N LEU A 145 -20.64 -14.09 -9.51
CA LEU A 145 -20.16 -14.22 -8.12
C LEU A 145 -21.09 -15.07 -7.25
N SER A 146 -22.39 -15.11 -7.56
CA SER A 146 -23.39 -15.93 -6.84
C SER A 146 -23.34 -17.38 -7.28
N SER A 147 -23.16 -17.64 -8.59
CA SER A 147 -23.10 -19.01 -9.12
C SER A 147 -21.74 -19.68 -8.92
N ASN A 148 -20.65 -18.90 -8.93
CA ASN A 148 -19.28 -19.38 -8.85
C ASN A 148 -18.51 -18.66 -7.72
N PRO A 149 -18.62 -19.13 -6.47
CA PRO A 149 -18.05 -18.45 -5.31
C PRO A 149 -16.50 -18.39 -5.35
N LEU A 150 -15.84 -19.20 -6.17
CA LEU A 150 -14.39 -19.17 -6.32
C LEU A 150 -13.84 -17.81 -6.77
N TYR A 151 -14.62 -17.02 -7.51
CA TYR A 151 -14.16 -15.70 -7.95
C TYR A 151 -14.03 -14.68 -6.81
N TRP A 152 -14.60 -14.95 -5.62
CA TRP A 152 -14.37 -14.15 -4.40
C TRP A 152 -12.90 -14.15 -3.95
N TYR A 153 -12.10 -15.13 -4.38
CA TYR A 153 -10.67 -15.14 -4.07
C TYR A 153 -9.90 -13.95 -4.66
N ASN A 154 -10.46 -13.24 -5.64
CA ASN A 154 -9.88 -11.98 -6.11
C ASN A 154 -9.90 -10.85 -5.06
N ILE A 155 -10.56 -11.03 -3.90
CA ILE A 155 -10.49 -10.10 -2.75
C ILE A 155 -9.24 -10.34 -1.88
N ILE A 156 -8.53 -11.47 -2.03
CA ILE A 156 -7.34 -11.78 -1.23
C ILE A 156 -6.30 -10.64 -1.25
N PRO A 157 -5.94 -10.01 -2.39
CA PRO A 157 -4.96 -8.94 -2.40
C PRO A 157 -5.41 -7.71 -1.60
N ALA A 158 -6.72 -7.40 -1.58
CA ALA A 158 -7.28 -6.37 -0.71
C ALA A 158 -7.16 -6.74 0.77
N GLY A 159 -7.42 -8.00 1.13
CA GLY A 159 -7.17 -8.50 2.49
C GLY A 159 -5.71 -8.36 2.90
N ILE A 160 -4.76 -8.69 2.02
CA ILE A 160 -3.32 -8.53 2.26
C ILE A 160 -2.96 -7.06 2.48
N LEU A 161 -3.48 -6.13 1.66
CA LEU A 161 -3.28 -4.69 1.86
C LEU A 161 -3.80 -4.23 3.22
N LEU A 162 -5.00 -4.64 3.63
CA LEU A 162 -5.58 -4.26 4.92
C LEU A 162 -4.77 -4.78 6.10
N VAL A 163 -4.34 -6.05 6.05
CA VAL A 163 -3.44 -6.63 7.05
C VAL A 163 -2.12 -5.88 7.08
N TYR A 164 -1.54 -5.57 5.92
CA TYR A 164 -0.31 -4.79 5.83
C TYR A 164 -0.48 -3.41 6.49
N VAL A 165 -1.51 -2.65 6.13
CA VAL A 165 -1.79 -1.32 6.72
C VAL A 165 -1.98 -1.41 8.24
N ALA A 166 -2.71 -2.41 8.74
CA ALA A 166 -2.89 -2.61 10.18
C ALA A 166 -1.56 -2.92 10.88
N LEU A 167 -0.76 -3.83 10.31
CA LEU A 167 0.53 -4.22 10.87
C LEU A 167 1.58 -3.13 10.77
N THR A 168 1.54 -2.27 9.75
CA THR A 168 2.52 -1.19 9.52
C THR A 168 1.94 0.20 9.74
N PHE A 169 0.84 0.31 10.49
CA PHE A 169 0.20 1.59 10.74
C PHE A 169 1.22 2.60 11.33
N PRO A 170 1.31 3.82 10.78
CA PRO A 170 2.34 4.78 11.16
C PRO A 170 1.98 5.42 12.51
N THR A 171 2.58 4.90 13.58
CA THR A 171 2.58 5.55 14.90
C THR A 171 3.87 6.35 15.09
N LYS A 172 3.85 7.34 15.99
CA LYS A 172 5.02 8.17 16.28
C LYS A 172 6.23 7.32 16.68
N GLU A 173 6.00 6.32 17.53
CA GLU A 173 7.01 5.40 18.08
C GLU A 173 7.63 4.53 16.99
N ARG A 174 6.82 4.04 16.04
CA ARG A 174 7.30 3.24 14.90
C ARG A 174 8.14 4.07 13.93
N ILE A 175 7.72 5.31 13.65
CA ILE A 175 8.49 6.22 12.80
C ILE A 175 9.83 6.53 13.48
N LEU A 176 9.83 6.89 14.77
CA LEU A 176 11.04 7.13 15.57
C LEU A 176 12.00 5.94 15.52
N THR A 177 11.48 4.73 15.74
CA THR A 177 12.27 3.49 15.74
C THR A 177 12.91 3.24 14.37
N THR A 178 12.13 3.42 13.30
CA THR A 178 12.62 3.21 11.93
C THR A 178 13.68 4.23 11.54
N ILE A 179 13.51 5.50 11.94
CA ILE A 179 14.51 6.54 11.68
C ILE A 179 15.78 6.27 12.50
N ARG A 180 15.67 5.90 13.77
CA ARG A 180 16.83 5.58 14.63
C ARG A 180 17.65 4.42 14.08
N GLN A 181 16.99 3.35 13.58
CA GLN A 181 17.66 2.21 12.94
C GLN A 181 18.47 2.59 11.69
N ARG A 182 18.20 3.74 11.06
CA ARG A 182 18.97 4.22 9.90
C ARG A 182 20.27 4.92 10.29
N PHE A 183 20.37 5.40 11.53
CA PHE A 183 21.54 6.14 12.04
C PHE A 183 22.52 5.25 12.82
N HIS A 184 22.10 4.04 13.22
CA HIS A 184 22.98 2.99 13.76
C HIS A 184 23.62 2.18 12.63
#